data_AF-A0A530Y2D7-F1
#
_entry.id   AF-A0A530Y2D7-F1
#
_cell.length_a   1.000
_cell.length_b   1.000
_cell.length_c   1.000
_cell.angle_alpha   90.00
_cell.angle_beta   90.00
_cell.angle_gamma   90.00
#
_symmetry.space_group_name_H-M   'P 1'
#
loop_
_entity.id
_entity.type
_entity.pdbx_description
1 polymer ?
#
loop_
_entity_poly.entity_id
_entity_poly.type
_entity_poly.pdbx_seq_one_letter_code
_entity_poly.pdbx_strand_id
1 'polypeptide(L)' 'MTIANRLKDFIDEKGISYDTVEHHRTSTSRQSALAAHVSGSIMAKSVVVHHDGGYALAVVPSTHRIELGTLQDVMHQRIG' A
#
# COMPACT_ATOMS: atom_id res chain seq x y z
N MET A 1 -3.06 9.63 -14.45
CA MET A 1 -1.94 8.70 -14.20
C MET A 1 -2.36 7.33 -14.71
N THR A 2 -1.44 6.55 -15.30
CA THR A 2 -1.77 5.25 -15.91
C THR A 2 -1.46 4.08 -14.97
N ILE A 3 -2.36 3.09 -14.91
CA ILE A 3 -2.09 1.78 -14.31
C ILE A 3 -1.07 1.04 -15.20
N ALA A 4 -0.12 0.31 -14.59
CA ALA A 4 0.82 -0.49 -15.36
C ALA A 4 0.06 -1.57 -16.15
N ASN A 5 0.31 -1.70 -17.46
CA ASN A 5 -0.41 -2.64 -18.34
C ASN A 5 -0.42 -4.07 -17.80
N ARG A 6 0.73 -4.57 -17.32
CA ARG A 6 0.82 -5.92 -16.74
C ARG A 6 -0.11 -6.13 -15.54
N LEU A 7 -0.31 -5.09 -14.71
CA LEU A 7 -1.23 -5.17 -13.56
C LEU A 7 -2.68 -5.14 -14.03
N LYS A 8 -3.00 -4.24 -14.97
CA LYS A 8 -4.33 -4.16 -15.60
C LYS A 8 -4.72 -5.51 -16.21
N ASP A 9 -3.88 -6.04 -17.08
CA ASP A 9 -4.14 -7.30 -17.79
C ASP A 9 -4.36 -8.46 -16.81
N PHE A 10 -3.57 -8.51 -15.73
CA PHE A 10 -3.75 -9.52 -14.68
C PHE A 10 -5.11 -9.39 -13.96
N ILE A 11 -5.52 -8.18 -13.58
CA ILE A 11 -6.81 -7.96 -12.90
C ILE A 11 -7.99 -8.27 -13.83
N ASP A 12 -7.89 -7.85 -15.10
CA ASP A 12 -8.88 -8.11 -16.15
C ASP A 12 -9.05 -9.61 -16.42
N GLU A 13 -7.95 -10.35 -16.55
CA GLU A 13 -7.96 -11.81 -16.76
C GLU A 13 -8.64 -12.54 -15.61
N LYS A 14 -8.49 -12.05 -14.37
CA LYS A 14 -9.17 -12.61 -13.21
C LYS A 14 -10.64 -12.19 -13.09
N GLY A 15 -11.13 -11.32 -13.97
CA GLY A 15 -12.52 -10.85 -13.96
C GLY A 15 -12.88 -10.06 -12.71
N ILE A 16 -11.90 -9.41 -12.07
CA ILE A 16 -12.12 -8.62 -10.86
C ILE A 16 -12.57 -7.22 -11.26
N SER A 17 -13.76 -6.80 -10.83
CA SER A 17 -14.26 -5.45 -11.08
C SER A 17 -13.43 -4.40 -10.34
N TYR A 18 -13.01 -3.35 -11.03
CA TYR A 18 -12.30 -2.22 -10.44
C TYR A 18 -12.57 -0.94 -11.24
N ASP A 19 -12.35 0.21 -10.60
CA ASP A 19 -12.35 1.52 -11.24
C ASP A 19 -11.03 2.24 -10.93
N THR A 20 -10.63 3.15 -11.83
CA THR A 20 -9.50 4.05 -11.60
C THR A 20 -9.97 5.45 -11.25
N VAL A 21 -9.41 6.04 -10.20
CA VAL A 21 -9.68 7.43 -9.81
C VAL A 21 -8.51 8.31 -10.22
N GLU A 22 -8.77 9.30 -11.06
CA GLU A 22 -7.75 10.25 -11.47
C GLU A 22 -7.47 11.30 -10.37
N HIS A 23 -6.19 11.63 -10.18
CA HIS A 23 -5.78 12.69 -9.27
C HIS A 23 -4.41 13.28 -9.69
N HIS A 24 -4.10 14.47 -9.18
CA HIS A 24 -2.80 15.12 -9.37
C HIS A 24 -1.68 14.28 -8.75
N ARG A 25 -0.48 14.30 -9.36
CA ARG A 25 0.69 13.61 -8.81
C ARG A 25 1.03 14.15 -7.42
N THR A 26 1.28 13.26 -6.46
CA THR A 26 1.69 13.62 -5.09
C THR A 26 2.90 12.79 -4.65
N SER A 27 3.47 13.13 -3.48
CA SER A 27 4.68 12.48 -2.95
C SER A 27 4.41 11.46 -1.84
N THR A 28 3.17 11.35 -1.35
CA THR A 28 2.82 10.43 -0.26
C THR A 28 1.44 9.82 -0.49
N SER A 29 1.24 8.58 -0.01
CA SER A 29 -0.07 7.91 -0.10
C SER A 29 -1.20 8.72 0.55
N ARG A 30 -0.92 9.41 1.66
CA ARG A 30 -1.90 10.28 2.32
C ARG A 30 -2.30 11.46 1.44
N GLN A 31 -1.35 12.10 0.76
CA GLN A 31 -1.64 13.17 -0.18
C GLN A 31 -2.40 12.65 -1.41
N SER A 32 -2.06 11.46 -1.92
CA SER A 32 -2.82 10.84 -3.02
C SER A 32 -4.27 10.57 -2.64
N ALA A 33 -4.55 10.07 -1.43
CA ALA A 33 -5.91 9.86 -0.94
C ALA A 33 -6.70 11.18 -0.96
N LEU A 34 -6.11 12.26 -0.41
CA LEU A 34 -6.72 13.59 -0.40
C LEU A 34 -6.95 14.13 -1.82
N ALA A 35 -5.97 14.04 -2.70
CA ALA A 35 -6.06 14.52 -4.08
C ALA A 35 -7.09 13.75 -4.92
N ALA A 36 -7.33 12.48 -4.58
CA ALA A 36 -8.35 11.63 -5.19
C ALA A 36 -9.73 11.74 -4.53
N HIS A 37 -9.88 12.57 -3.49
CA HIS A 37 -11.10 12.65 -2.67
C HIS A 37 -11.54 11.30 -2.06
N VAL A 38 -10.55 10.44 -1.74
CA VAL A 38 -10.75 9.16 -1.05
C VAL A 38 -10.36 9.29 0.41
N SER A 39 -11.12 8.68 1.31
CA SER A 39 -10.75 8.66 2.74
C SER A 39 -9.41 7.94 2.93
N GLY A 40 -8.44 8.62 3.56
CA GLY A 40 -7.12 8.02 3.82
C GLY A 40 -7.15 6.78 4.72
N SER A 41 -8.25 6.54 5.45
CA SER A 41 -8.48 5.35 6.26
C SER A 41 -8.79 4.09 5.45
N ILE A 42 -9.31 4.24 4.21
CA ILE A 42 -9.63 3.12 3.31
C ILE A 42 -8.59 2.95 2.19
N MET A 43 -7.77 3.97 1.94
CA MET A 43 -6.64 3.85 1.03
C MET A 43 -5.49 3.11 1.71
N ALA A 44 -5.13 1.94 1.20
CA ALA A 44 -3.98 1.19 1.68
C ALA A 44 -2.65 1.78 1.18
N LYS A 45 -1.59 1.62 1.99
CA LYS A 45 -0.19 1.76 1.59
C LYS A 45 0.58 0.53 2.05
N SER A 46 1.62 0.19 1.31
CA SER A 46 2.52 -0.91 1.65
C SER A 46 3.88 -0.37 2.03
N VAL A 47 4.47 -0.91 3.09
CA VAL A 47 5.86 -0.65 3.50
C VAL A 47 6.62 -1.96 3.38
N VAL A 48 7.70 -1.96 2.61
CA VAL A 48 8.63 -3.10 2.55
C VAL A 48 9.44 -3.11 3.83
N VAL A 49 9.44 -4.24 4.53
CA VAL A 49 10.13 -4.44 5.80
C VAL A 49 11.09 -5.62 5.66
N HIS A 50 12.33 -5.42 6.04
CA HIS A 50 13.34 -6.48 6.10
C HIS A 50 13.34 -7.14 7.49
N HIS A 51 13.50 -8.46 7.52
CA HIS A 51 13.60 -9.26 8.74
C HIS A 51 14.54 -10.45 8.51
N ASP A 52 14.88 -11.17 9.59
CA ASP A 52 15.83 -12.31 9.53
C ASP A 52 15.46 -13.39 8.49
N GLY A 53 14.17 -13.56 8.20
CA GLY A 53 13.63 -14.52 7.23
C GLY A 53 13.43 -13.96 5.81
N GLY A 54 13.78 -12.70 5.55
CA GLY A 54 13.66 -12.05 4.24
C GLY A 54 12.86 -10.76 4.28
N TYR A 55 11.87 -10.63 3.38
CA TYR A 55 11.09 -9.41 3.23
C TYR A 55 9.61 -9.66 3.46
N ALA A 56 8.97 -8.72 4.14
CA ALA A 56 7.53 -8.65 4.31
C ALA A 56 6.98 -7.33 3.75
N LEU A 57 5.68 -7.33 3.42
CA LEU A 57 4.92 -6.12 3.11
C LEU A 57 3.95 -5.83 4.24
N ALA A 58 4.20 -4.77 5.00
CA ALA A 58 3.24 -4.25 5.96
C ALA A 58 2.21 -3.38 5.22
N VAL A 59 0.98 -3.87 5.09
CA VAL A 59 -0.12 -3.17 4.42
C VAL A 59 -1.01 -2.51 5.47
N VAL A 60 -1.07 -1.18 5.46
CA VAL A 60 -1.83 -0.38 6.44
C VAL A 60 -2.56 0.77 5.77
N PRO A 61 -3.54 1.42 6.42
CA PRO A 61 -4.13 2.62 5.87
C PRO A 61 -3.08 3.73 5.64
N SER A 62 -3.34 4.59 4.66
CA SER A 62 -2.43 5.67 4.26
C SER A 62 -2.12 6.63 5.42
N THR A 63 -3.04 6.75 6.37
CA THR A 63 -2.95 7.58 7.58
C THR A 63 -2.08 7.00 8.69
N HIS A 64 -1.80 5.69 8.68
CA HIS A 64 -1.11 5.01 9.79
C HIS A 64 0.41 5.00 9.61
N ARG A 65 1.16 4.90 10.70
CA ARG A 65 2.61 4.66 10.65
C ARG A 65 2.89 3.24 11.16
N ILE A 66 3.92 2.62 10.62
CA ILE A 66 4.41 1.34 11.14
C ILE A 66 5.41 1.65 12.25
N GLU A 67 5.11 1.19 13.46
CA GLU A 67 6.06 1.18 14.56
C GLU A 67 6.84 -0.14 14.51
N LEU A 68 8.11 -0.10 14.12
CA LEU A 68 8.89 -1.30 13.83
C LEU A 68 9.11 -2.18 15.06
N GLY A 69 9.19 -1.59 16.26
CA GLY A 69 9.28 -2.34 17.52
C GLY A 69 8.02 -3.16 17.76
N THR A 70 6.84 -2.56 17.64
CA THR A 70 5.57 -3.28 17.75
C THR A 70 5.43 -4.34 16.67
N LEU A 71 5.87 -4.04 15.44
CA LEU A 71 5.84 -5.02 14.36
C LEU A 71 6.74 -6.22 14.65
N GLN A 72 7.96 -5.99 15.16
CA GLN A 72 8.88 -7.05 15.61
C GLN A 72 8.23 -7.94 16.67
N ASP A 73 7.59 -7.34 17.68
CA ASP A 73 6.95 -8.06 18.77
C ASP A 73 5.81 -8.96 18.27
N VAL A 74 4.98 -8.45 17.35
CA VAL A 74 3.85 -9.19 16.76
C VAL A 74 4.31 -10.27 15.78
N MET A 75 5.35 -10.00 14.99
CA MET A 75 5.87 -10.96 14.02
C MET A 75 6.73 -12.05 14.66
N HIS A 76 7.21 -11.84 15.90
CA HIS A 76 8.22 -12.69 16.53
C HIS A 76 9.45 -12.89 15.64
N GLN A 77 9.83 -11.83 14.92
CA GLN A 77 10.94 -11.80 13.96
C GLN A 77 11.69 -10.50 14.16
N ARG A 78 13.03 -10.55 14.22
CA ARG A 78 13.82 -9.33 14.29
C ARG A 78 13.65 -8.53 13.01
N ILE A 79 13.34 -7.25 13.16
CA ILE A 79 13.19 -6.31 12.06
C ILE A 79 14.48 -5.49 11.94
N GLY A 80 15.04 -5.40 10.73
CA GLY A 80 16.32 -4.71 10.49
C GLY A 80 17.19 -5.43 9.48
#